data_AF-A0A819WYF1-F1
#
_entry.id   AF-A0A819WYF1-F1
#
_cell.length_a   1.000
_cell.length_b   1.000
_cell.length_c   1.000
_cell.angle_alpha   90.00
_cell.angle_beta   90.00
_cell.angle_gamma   90.00
#
_symmetry.space_group_name_H-M   'P 1'
#
loop_
_entity.id
_entity.type
_entity.pdbx_description
1 polymer ?
#
loop_
_entity_poly.entity_id
_entity_poly.type
_entity_poly.pdbx_seq_one_letter_code
_entity_poly.pdbx_strand_id
1 'polypeptide(L)'
;MSLVGLIRINNGSKILRFMGITDESIEPMKQIQRHVQPTQTIYTFQSEEVELNLTFIQPVFIHSLELSSLPLGYLTHSIRSLSFSQQLTVQIYIEISADFVVNSLVNDQVVWEETRPGEHRWQSYNHAPFQTHGDQIKSDWGYFYVASRSPFLRDSTQTNVSLCRKAFIQGDFNLPKRDESQGPRIVQNGYPVSSFLFDYGQINQNNNIYSSFLVFFHDEQLSMNFFSNYQRPYWTKLYSNAQQLLDVAFQSFNDIREEADEYDKILIDRYTNVAGDQYATLVSLVHRQVTGACVTVWNDDRQEVWSYMKEQSSDGDVSTVDVISPAAPFFLTLGPEYLRRLMLPLLAYANNETYVRYTLPWAPHHLGDWPVCSILPQDQEQMPMEETGNMLILLAAIAQRQNQQIDYLRPYAPLLQSWAQ
;
A
#
# COMPACT_ATOMS: atom_id res chain seq x y z
N MET A 1 2.50 -14.87 -6.45
CA MET A 1 1.96 -16.01 -5.67
C MET A 1 2.00 -15.59 -4.20
N SER A 2 1.30 -14.50 -3.88
CA SER A 2 1.76 -13.60 -2.81
C SER A 2 0.85 -13.63 -1.58
N LEU A 3 -0.43 -13.92 -1.78
CA LEU A 3 -1.45 -14.10 -0.75
C LEU A 3 -2.26 -15.35 -1.07
N VAL A 4 -2.54 -16.20 -0.06
CA VAL A 4 -3.49 -17.31 -0.17
C VAL A 4 -4.41 -17.34 1.03
N GLY A 5 -5.67 -17.69 0.80
CA GLY A 5 -6.70 -17.80 1.82
C GLY A 5 -7.51 -19.08 1.66
N LEU A 6 -7.56 -19.89 2.71
CA LEU A 6 -8.32 -21.13 2.79
C LEU A 6 -9.28 -21.09 3.98
N ILE A 7 -10.46 -21.69 3.82
CA ILE A 7 -11.45 -21.87 4.87
C ILE A 7 -11.74 -23.35 5.07
N ARG A 8 -11.74 -23.80 6.33
CA ARG A 8 -12.15 -25.16 6.73
C ARG A 8 -13.48 -25.06 7.48
N ILE A 9 -14.46 -25.84 7.05
CA ILE A 9 -15.80 -25.89 7.66
C ILE A 9 -16.02 -27.31 8.20
N ASN A 10 -16.61 -27.43 9.39
CA ASN A 10 -16.98 -28.69 10.03
C ASN A 10 -15.80 -29.68 10.16
N ASN A 11 -14.71 -29.23 10.80
CA ASN A 11 -13.55 -30.04 11.19
C ASN A 11 -12.99 -30.94 10.07
N GLY A 12 -12.90 -30.43 8.84
CA GLY A 12 -12.19 -31.08 7.73
C GLY A 12 -13.08 -31.77 6.69
N SER A 13 -14.41 -31.75 6.85
CA SER A 13 -15.31 -32.27 5.81
C SER A 13 -15.32 -31.42 4.54
N LYS A 14 -14.96 -30.12 4.63
CA LYS A 14 -14.91 -29.21 3.50
C LYS A 14 -13.80 -28.17 3.66
N ILE A 15 -12.91 -28.08 2.69
CA ILE A 15 -11.87 -27.04 2.59
C ILE A 15 -12.10 -26.31 1.27
N LEU A 16 -12.20 -24.98 1.33
CA LEU A 16 -12.39 -24.14 0.15
C LEU A 16 -11.31 -23.06 0.09
N ARG A 17 -10.93 -22.68 -1.13
CA ARG A 17 -10.04 -21.55 -1.39
C ARG A 17 -10.84 -20.29 -1.68
N PHE A 18 -10.60 -19.22 -0.93
CA PHE A 18 -11.23 -17.91 -1.20
C PHE A 18 -10.25 -16.87 -1.78
N MET A 19 -8.95 -17.10 -1.69
CA MET A 19 -7.93 -16.16 -2.19
C MET A 19 -6.66 -16.88 -2.66
N GLY A 20 -6.02 -16.33 -3.70
CA GLY A 20 -4.72 -16.78 -4.20
C GLY A 20 -4.77 -18.01 -5.10
N ILE A 21 -3.61 -18.58 -5.43
CA ILE A 21 -3.47 -19.82 -6.22
C ILE A 21 -2.94 -20.92 -5.29
N THR A 22 -3.61 -22.07 -5.28
CA THR A 22 -3.21 -23.26 -4.53
C THR A 22 -3.15 -24.48 -5.46
N ASP A 23 -2.96 -25.65 -4.88
CA ASP A 23 -3.26 -26.93 -5.53
C ASP A 23 -4.66 -26.88 -6.16
N GLU A 24 -4.78 -27.29 -7.42
CA GLU A 24 -6.03 -27.30 -8.21
C GLU A 24 -7.08 -28.24 -7.60
N SER A 25 -6.68 -29.18 -6.75
CA SER A 25 -7.58 -30.06 -6.01
C SER A 25 -8.42 -29.35 -4.94
N ILE A 26 -8.06 -28.13 -4.51
CA ILE A 26 -8.84 -27.36 -3.55
C ILE A 26 -9.87 -26.51 -4.30
N GLU A 27 -11.14 -26.86 -4.11
CA GLU A 27 -12.25 -26.15 -4.75
C GLU A 27 -12.29 -24.66 -4.34
N PRO A 28 -12.53 -23.75 -5.30
CA PRO A 28 -12.71 -22.34 -4.97
C PRO A 28 -14.08 -22.09 -4.32
N MET A 29 -14.12 -21.23 -3.31
CA MET A 29 -15.37 -20.69 -2.78
C MET A 29 -16.01 -19.76 -3.82
N LYS A 30 -17.33 -19.83 -3.98
CA LYS A 30 -18.04 -19.02 -4.99
C LYS A 30 -18.05 -17.55 -4.59
N GLN A 31 -17.39 -16.69 -5.37
CA GLN A 31 -17.50 -15.24 -5.25
C GLN A 31 -18.87 -14.80 -5.81
N ILE A 32 -19.70 -14.19 -4.98
CA ILE A 32 -21.04 -13.71 -5.37
C ILE A 32 -21.09 -12.19 -5.54
N GLN A 33 -20.16 -11.46 -4.93
CA GLN A 33 -20.11 -10.00 -5.01
C GLN A 33 -18.66 -9.50 -4.94
N ARG A 34 -18.40 -8.38 -5.61
CA ARG A 34 -17.16 -7.62 -5.54
C ARG A 34 -17.47 -6.14 -5.69
N HIS A 35 -17.05 -5.34 -4.73
CA HIS A 35 -17.10 -3.88 -4.77
C HIS A 35 -15.69 -3.32 -4.70
N VAL A 36 -15.34 -2.46 -5.67
CA VAL A 36 -14.08 -1.72 -5.64
C VAL A 36 -14.42 -0.27 -5.36
N GLN A 37 -13.94 0.21 -4.22
CA GLN A 37 -14.17 1.55 -3.70
C GLN A 37 -12.82 2.28 -3.55
N PRO A 38 -12.83 3.61 -3.33
CA PRO A 38 -11.60 4.40 -3.24
C PRO A 38 -10.59 3.85 -2.22
N THR A 39 -11.02 3.51 -1.02
CA THR A 39 -10.14 3.00 0.04
C THR A 39 -10.31 1.50 0.28
N GLN A 40 -11.48 0.94 -0.04
CA GLN A 40 -11.79 -0.47 0.21
C GLN A 40 -11.96 -1.32 -1.04
N THR A 41 -11.70 -2.63 -0.93
CA THR A 41 -12.20 -3.63 -1.87
C THR A 41 -12.84 -4.75 -1.10
N ILE A 42 -14.13 -4.97 -1.34
CA ILE A 42 -14.98 -5.88 -0.57
C ILE A 42 -15.38 -7.05 -1.48
N TYR A 43 -15.01 -8.26 -1.09
CA TYR A 43 -15.42 -9.50 -1.73
C TYR A 43 -16.39 -10.25 -0.82
N THR A 44 -17.49 -10.75 -1.40
CA THR A 44 -18.38 -11.67 -0.71
C THR A 44 -18.30 -13.03 -1.38
N PHE A 45 -17.91 -14.02 -0.58
CA PHE A 45 -17.87 -15.42 -0.96
C PHE A 45 -18.95 -16.18 -0.21
N GLN A 46 -19.53 -17.19 -0.87
CA GLN A 46 -20.60 -17.99 -0.28
C GLN A 46 -20.41 -19.48 -0.59
N SER A 47 -20.59 -20.32 0.43
CA SER A 47 -20.85 -21.77 0.30
C SER A 47 -22.30 -22.07 0.68
N GLU A 48 -22.66 -23.35 0.79
CA GLU A 48 -23.99 -23.75 1.30
C GLU A 48 -24.15 -23.41 2.80
N GLU A 49 -23.05 -23.43 3.54
CA GLU A 49 -23.02 -23.38 4.99
C GLU A 49 -22.62 -22.01 5.56
N VAL A 50 -21.78 -21.25 4.84
CA VAL A 50 -21.23 -19.98 5.35
C VAL A 50 -21.16 -18.90 4.26
N GLU A 51 -21.26 -17.65 4.69
CA GLU A 51 -20.84 -16.48 3.91
C GLU A 51 -19.56 -15.89 4.55
N LEU A 52 -18.60 -15.57 3.70
CA LEU A 52 -17.33 -14.94 4.04
C LEU A 52 -17.21 -13.59 3.32
N ASN A 53 -17.14 -12.51 4.09
CA ASN A 53 -16.74 -11.20 3.58
C ASN A 53 -15.25 -10.99 3.80
N LEU A 54 -14.52 -10.67 2.73
CA LEU A 54 -13.10 -10.36 2.75
C LEU A 54 -12.92 -8.91 2.28
N THR A 55 -12.46 -8.03 3.17
CA THR A 55 -12.28 -6.60 2.86
C THR A 55 -10.83 -6.20 2.99
N PHE A 56 -10.25 -5.71 1.90
CA PHE A 56 -8.97 -5.01 1.90
C PHE A 56 -9.22 -3.52 2.14
N ILE A 57 -8.58 -2.94 3.14
CA ILE A 57 -8.68 -1.52 3.48
C ILE A 57 -7.30 -0.89 3.33
N GLN A 58 -7.21 0.17 2.53
CA GLN A 58 -6.02 0.99 2.39
C GLN A 58 -6.41 2.45 2.72
N PRO A 59 -6.11 2.95 3.93
CA PRO A 59 -6.63 4.20 4.48
C PRO A 59 -5.91 5.44 3.93
N VAL A 60 -5.84 5.60 2.60
CA VAL A 60 -5.22 6.77 1.98
C VAL A 60 -6.26 7.88 1.81
N PHE A 61 -6.44 8.64 2.89
CA PHE A 61 -7.37 9.77 2.92
C PHE A 61 -6.68 11.06 2.49
N ILE A 62 -6.82 11.45 1.22
CA ILE A 62 -6.12 12.61 0.62
C ILE A 62 -6.32 13.93 1.38
N HIS A 63 -7.43 14.07 2.11
CA HIS A 63 -7.73 15.25 2.91
C HIS A 63 -6.95 15.29 4.24
N SER A 64 -6.38 14.18 4.71
CA SER A 64 -5.63 14.05 5.95
C SER A 64 -4.19 13.67 5.65
N LEU A 65 -3.26 14.61 5.87
CA LEU A 65 -1.83 14.36 5.71
C LEU A 65 -1.36 13.22 6.64
N GLU A 66 -1.87 13.19 7.87
CA GLU A 66 -1.49 12.16 8.84
C GLU A 66 -1.84 10.78 8.32
N LEU A 67 -3.12 10.54 8.02
CA LEU A 67 -3.60 9.21 7.65
C LEU A 67 -3.10 8.77 6.28
N SER A 68 -3.05 9.67 5.30
CA SER A 68 -2.51 9.35 3.96
C SER A 68 -1.01 9.05 3.95
N SER A 69 -0.28 9.39 5.01
CA SER A 69 1.15 9.07 5.15
C SER A 69 1.41 7.71 5.80
N LEU A 70 0.39 7.08 6.40
CA LEU A 70 0.57 5.81 7.11
C LEU A 70 0.68 4.67 6.09
N PRO A 71 1.75 3.84 6.14
CA PRO A 71 1.95 2.75 5.19
C PRO A 71 1.07 1.53 5.51
N LEU A 72 -0.10 1.73 6.13
CA LEU A 72 -0.94 0.68 6.69
C LEU A 72 -1.87 0.08 5.62
N GLY A 73 -2.04 -1.22 5.66
CA GLY A 73 -3.11 -1.94 4.99
C GLY A 73 -3.75 -2.95 5.94
N TYR A 74 -5.04 -3.18 5.77
CA TYR A 74 -5.79 -4.14 6.56
C TYR A 74 -6.44 -5.18 5.65
N LEU A 75 -6.43 -6.44 6.10
CA LEU A 75 -7.23 -7.50 5.52
C LEU A 75 -8.19 -8.02 6.58
N THR A 76 -9.46 -7.66 6.45
CA THR A 76 -10.51 -8.12 7.36
C THR A 76 -11.20 -9.33 6.76
N HIS A 77 -11.59 -10.27 7.60
CA HIS A 77 -12.38 -11.41 7.21
C HIS A 77 -13.51 -11.63 8.23
N SER A 78 -14.75 -11.60 7.73
CA SER A 78 -15.97 -11.70 8.53
C SER A 78 -16.80 -12.87 8.06
N ILE A 79 -17.22 -13.72 9.00
CA ILE A 79 -17.93 -14.97 8.72
C ILE A 79 -19.30 -14.91 9.38
N ARG A 80 -20.32 -15.38 8.66
CA ARG A 80 -21.63 -15.71 9.23
C ARG A 80 -22.10 -17.08 8.78
N SER A 81 -22.76 -17.81 9.68
CA SER A 81 -23.43 -19.06 9.33
C SER A 81 -24.67 -18.80 8.48
N LEU A 82 -24.87 -19.63 7.46
CA LEU A 82 -26.11 -19.72 6.67
C LEU A 82 -27.00 -20.90 7.10
N SER A 83 -26.51 -21.74 8.03
CA SER A 83 -27.22 -22.92 8.52
C SER A 83 -28.02 -22.64 9.79
N PHE A 84 -29.33 -22.89 9.72
CA PHE A 84 -30.30 -22.55 10.78
C PHE A 84 -30.28 -23.51 11.99
N SER A 85 -29.79 -24.73 11.83
CA SER A 85 -29.92 -25.79 12.84
C SER A 85 -28.60 -26.48 13.19
N GLN A 86 -27.51 -26.19 12.49
CA GLN A 86 -26.22 -26.83 12.71
C GLN A 86 -25.23 -25.85 13.31
N GLN A 87 -24.60 -26.26 14.42
CA GLN A 87 -23.36 -25.64 14.87
C GLN A 87 -22.27 -26.01 13.86
N LEU A 88 -21.61 -24.99 13.31
CA LEU A 88 -20.51 -25.17 12.37
C LEU A 88 -19.20 -24.84 13.08
N THR A 89 -18.15 -25.62 12.84
CA THR A 89 -16.80 -25.21 13.21
C THR A 89 -16.12 -24.56 12.01
N VAL A 90 -15.47 -23.40 12.22
CA VAL A 90 -14.84 -22.66 11.13
C VAL A 90 -13.43 -22.23 11.49
N GLN A 91 -12.49 -22.52 10.59
CA GLN A 91 -11.12 -22.04 10.66
C GLN A 91 -10.75 -21.32 9.37
N ILE A 92 -10.04 -20.20 9.49
CA ILE A 92 -9.48 -19.44 8.37
C ILE A 92 -7.96 -19.56 8.42
N TYR A 93 -7.36 -19.90 7.29
CA TYR A 93 -5.93 -19.87 7.07
C TYR A 93 -5.60 -18.79 6.04
N ILE A 94 -4.71 -17.88 6.41
CA ILE A 94 -4.19 -16.86 5.50
C ILE A 94 -2.67 -16.96 5.51
N GLU A 95 -2.05 -16.90 4.33
CA GLU A 95 -0.60 -16.83 4.20
C GLU A 95 -0.17 -15.67 3.30
N ILE A 96 1.01 -15.13 3.62
CA ILE A 96 1.69 -14.07 2.88
C ILE A 96 3.12 -14.50 2.57
N SER A 97 3.51 -14.42 1.30
CA SER A 97 4.83 -14.86 0.82
C SER A 97 5.94 -13.86 1.14
N ALA A 98 7.16 -14.36 1.37
CA ALA A 98 8.36 -13.52 1.45
C ALA A 98 8.74 -12.82 0.12
N ASP A 99 8.05 -13.12 -0.98
CA ASP A 99 8.17 -12.44 -2.28
C ASP A 99 7.92 -10.91 -2.17
N PHE A 100 7.24 -10.42 -1.13
CA PHE A 100 6.99 -8.99 -0.95
C PHE A 100 8.25 -8.13 -0.72
N VAL A 101 9.37 -8.72 -0.30
CA VAL A 101 10.59 -7.97 0.08
C VAL A 101 11.80 -8.23 -0.83
N VAL A 102 11.60 -8.85 -1.99
CA VAL A 102 12.68 -9.19 -2.93
C VAL A 102 12.28 -8.93 -4.37
N ASN A 103 13.25 -8.80 -5.27
CA ASN A 103 13.02 -8.63 -6.71
C ASN A 103 13.18 -9.95 -7.49
N SER A 104 14.01 -10.87 -7.01
CA SER A 104 14.27 -12.18 -7.63
C SER A 104 14.01 -13.33 -6.67
N LEU A 105 13.06 -14.20 -7.04
CA LEU A 105 12.76 -15.41 -6.27
C LEU A 105 13.92 -16.41 -6.22
N VAL A 106 14.81 -16.38 -7.21
CA VAL A 106 15.86 -17.39 -7.42
C VAL A 106 17.23 -16.94 -6.95
N ASN A 107 17.45 -15.62 -6.80
CA ASN A 107 18.73 -15.05 -6.40
C ASN A 107 18.67 -14.40 -5.02
N ASP A 108 17.55 -13.73 -4.70
CA ASP A 108 17.50 -12.90 -3.50
C ASP A 108 17.15 -13.76 -2.29
N GLN A 109 17.81 -13.41 -1.19
CA GLN A 109 17.59 -14.09 0.07
C GLN A 109 16.76 -13.22 1.01
N VAL A 110 15.98 -13.86 1.86
CA VAL A 110 15.15 -13.22 2.87
C VAL A 110 15.55 -13.63 4.27
N VAL A 111 15.30 -12.72 5.21
CA VAL A 111 15.40 -12.95 6.65
C VAL A 111 14.03 -12.62 7.26
N TRP A 112 13.68 -13.34 8.31
CA TRP A 112 12.41 -13.18 8.99
C TRP A 112 12.53 -13.38 10.49
N GLU A 113 11.60 -12.77 11.21
CA GLU A 113 11.45 -12.94 12.64
C GLU A 113 10.00 -12.73 13.07
N GLU A 114 9.67 -13.27 14.24
CA GLU A 114 8.46 -12.92 14.97
C GLU A 114 8.85 -11.95 16.09
N THR A 115 8.42 -10.69 15.99
CA THR A 115 8.76 -9.63 16.95
C THR A 115 8.01 -9.81 18.27
N ARG A 116 6.76 -10.29 18.18
CA ARG A 116 5.87 -10.70 19.27
C ARG A 116 4.95 -11.80 18.75
N PRO A 117 4.33 -12.64 19.60
CA PRO A 117 3.37 -13.65 19.16
C PRO A 117 2.32 -13.06 18.20
N GLY A 118 2.26 -13.57 16.96
CA GLY A 118 1.33 -13.06 15.93
C GLY A 118 1.81 -11.84 15.16
N GLU A 119 3.04 -11.36 15.37
CA GLU A 119 3.65 -10.22 14.67
C GLU A 119 4.90 -10.68 13.93
N HIS A 120 4.79 -10.76 12.61
CA HIS A 120 5.83 -11.25 11.73
C HIS A 120 6.49 -10.09 10.98
N ARG A 121 7.81 -10.18 10.83
CA ARG A 121 8.62 -9.24 10.06
C ARG A 121 9.44 -9.98 9.01
N TRP A 122 9.53 -9.40 7.82
CA TRP A 122 10.38 -9.83 6.71
C TRP A 122 11.31 -8.70 6.29
N GLN A 123 12.45 -9.09 5.77
CA GLN A 123 13.36 -8.19 5.10
C GLN A 123 14.16 -8.94 4.02
N SER A 124 14.63 -8.22 3.01
CA SER A 124 15.70 -8.73 2.15
C SER A 124 16.95 -9.02 2.98
N TYR A 125 17.82 -9.92 2.57
CA TYR A 125 19.11 -10.08 3.21
C TYR A 125 20.08 -8.96 2.84
N ASN A 126 20.08 -8.59 1.55
CA ASN A 126 20.95 -7.56 1.02
C ASN A 126 20.26 -6.21 1.12
N HIS A 127 20.33 -5.56 2.28
CA HIS A 127 19.79 -4.22 2.50
C HIS A 127 20.66 -3.19 1.79
N ALA A 128 20.17 -2.63 0.70
CA ALA A 128 20.87 -1.55 0.02
C ALA A 128 19.89 -0.49 -0.51
N PRO A 129 19.45 0.44 0.36
CA PRO A 129 18.57 1.52 -0.04
C PRO A 129 19.07 2.21 -1.30
N PHE A 130 18.17 2.39 -2.26
CA PHE A 130 18.41 3.10 -3.52
C PHE A 130 19.39 2.44 -4.52
N GLN A 131 19.90 1.22 -4.25
CA GLN A 131 20.70 0.50 -5.26
C GLN A 131 19.83 -0.05 -6.39
N THR A 132 18.64 -0.54 -6.06
CA THR A 132 17.61 -0.90 -7.04
C THR A 132 16.65 0.27 -7.21
N HIS A 133 16.55 0.77 -8.44
CA HIS A 133 15.70 1.90 -8.85
C HIS A 133 15.08 1.66 -10.24
N GLY A 134 14.05 2.43 -10.60
CA GLY A 134 13.33 2.37 -11.87
C GLY A 134 11.99 1.61 -11.81
N ASP A 135 11.60 1.04 -12.94
CA ASP A 135 10.31 0.36 -13.11
C ASP A 135 10.33 -1.13 -12.70
N GLN A 136 9.16 -1.66 -12.33
CA GLN A 136 8.89 -3.07 -12.04
C GLN A 136 9.77 -3.69 -10.94
N ILE A 137 10.27 -2.83 -10.06
CA ILE A 137 11.03 -3.21 -8.87
C ILE A 137 10.21 -2.98 -7.60
N LYS A 138 10.42 -3.87 -6.63
CA LYS A 138 9.99 -3.72 -5.24
C LYS A 138 11.13 -3.11 -4.44
N SER A 139 10.79 -2.39 -3.38
CA SER A 139 11.77 -1.99 -2.36
C SER A 139 12.34 -3.25 -1.71
N ASP A 140 13.64 -3.46 -1.87
CA ASP A 140 14.40 -4.56 -1.27
C ASP A 140 15.19 -4.09 -0.03
N TRP A 141 14.78 -2.97 0.57
CA TRP A 141 15.27 -2.47 1.85
C TRP A 141 14.10 -2.15 2.77
N GLY A 142 14.41 -2.00 4.06
CA GLY A 142 13.39 -1.79 5.08
C GLY A 142 12.81 -3.11 5.58
N TYR A 143 11.58 -3.03 6.09
CA TYR A 143 10.94 -4.14 6.78
C TYR A 143 9.46 -4.23 6.43
N PHE A 144 9.04 -5.40 5.95
CA PHE A 144 7.62 -5.69 5.76
C PHE A 144 7.07 -6.39 7.01
N TYR A 145 6.05 -5.79 7.60
CA TYR A 145 5.34 -6.33 8.75
C TYR A 145 4.01 -6.92 8.32
N VAL A 146 3.65 -8.04 8.91
CA VAL A 146 2.28 -8.56 8.94
C VAL A 146 1.97 -9.06 10.34
N ALA A 147 0.84 -8.63 10.88
CA ALA A 147 0.43 -8.99 12.23
C ALA A 147 -1.06 -9.24 12.38
N SER A 148 -1.41 -10.05 13.38
CA SER A 148 -2.74 -10.10 13.97
C SER A 148 -2.62 -10.26 15.49
N ARG A 149 -3.46 -9.54 16.23
CA ARG A 149 -3.61 -9.66 17.69
C ARG A 149 -5.00 -10.17 18.08
N SER A 150 -5.68 -10.78 17.13
CA SER A 150 -7.05 -11.23 17.30
C SER A 150 -7.16 -12.30 18.38
N PRO A 151 -8.22 -12.29 19.21
CA PRO A 151 -8.50 -13.40 20.12
C PRO A 151 -8.83 -14.70 19.38
N PHE A 152 -9.20 -14.62 18.09
CA PHE A 152 -9.40 -15.78 17.22
C PHE A 152 -8.10 -16.31 16.61
N LEU A 153 -6.97 -15.59 16.73
CA LEU A 153 -5.69 -16.07 16.25
C LEU A 153 -5.27 -17.27 17.12
N ARG A 154 -5.31 -18.46 16.53
CA ARG A 154 -4.98 -19.71 17.19
C ARG A 154 -3.49 -19.98 17.15
N ASP A 155 -2.88 -19.78 15.99
CA ASP A 155 -1.46 -20.00 15.76
C ASP A 155 -0.95 -19.16 14.58
N SER A 156 0.34 -18.84 14.59
CA SER A 156 1.03 -18.14 13.51
C SER A 156 2.47 -18.63 13.40
N THR A 157 2.98 -18.76 12.17
CA THR A 157 4.35 -19.23 11.95
C THR A 157 4.98 -18.63 10.69
N GLN A 158 6.30 -18.66 10.62
CA GLN A 158 7.08 -18.36 9.43
C GLN A 158 7.90 -19.57 9.01
N THR A 159 7.51 -20.24 7.92
CA THR A 159 8.19 -21.44 7.42
C THR A 159 7.77 -21.76 5.98
N ASN A 160 8.18 -22.93 5.48
CA ASN A 160 7.90 -23.42 4.14
C ASN A 160 6.39 -23.53 3.86
N VAL A 161 5.95 -22.95 2.73
CA VAL A 161 4.54 -22.94 2.31
C VAL A 161 3.90 -24.32 2.27
N SER A 162 4.62 -25.34 1.80
CA SER A 162 4.10 -26.70 1.67
C SER A 162 3.83 -27.35 3.03
N LEU A 163 4.63 -27.03 4.05
CA LEU A 163 4.42 -27.52 5.40
C LEU A 163 3.17 -26.89 6.03
N CYS A 164 3.02 -25.56 5.92
CA CYS A 164 1.87 -24.84 6.47
C CYS A 164 0.56 -25.26 5.80
N ARG A 165 0.53 -25.30 4.47
CA ARG A 165 -0.67 -25.73 3.72
C ARG A 165 -1.03 -27.18 4.04
N LYS A 166 -0.04 -28.08 4.11
CA LYS A 166 -0.27 -29.48 4.48
C LYS A 166 -0.89 -29.61 5.87
N ALA A 167 -0.36 -28.91 6.87
CA ALA A 167 -0.93 -28.91 8.22
C ALA A 167 -2.39 -28.44 8.23
N PHE A 168 -2.70 -27.36 7.49
CA PHE A 168 -4.07 -26.88 7.35
C PHE A 168 -4.98 -27.81 6.53
N ILE A 169 -4.45 -28.60 5.60
CA ILE A 169 -5.27 -29.56 4.87
C ILE A 169 -5.55 -30.81 5.72
N GLN A 170 -4.58 -31.23 6.55
CA GLN A 170 -4.66 -32.46 7.34
C GLN A 170 -5.50 -32.36 8.61
N GLY A 171 -5.97 -31.16 8.97
CA GLY A 171 -6.79 -31.00 10.17
C GLY A 171 -6.01 -30.50 11.39
N ASP A 172 -4.73 -30.18 11.27
CA ASP A 172 -3.91 -29.79 12.41
C ASP A 172 -4.42 -28.50 13.05
N PHE A 173 -4.40 -28.46 14.39
CA PHE A 173 -4.83 -27.30 15.20
C PHE A 173 -3.71 -26.30 15.47
N ASN A 174 -2.47 -26.70 15.19
CA ASN A 174 -1.29 -25.86 15.30
C ASN A 174 -0.54 -25.94 13.96
N LEU A 175 0.04 -24.83 13.55
CA LEU A 175 0.91 -24.77 12.39
C LEU A 175 2.27 -25.40 12.72
N PRO A 176 3.06 -25.77 11.70
CA PRO A 176 4.41 -26.26 11.92
C PRO A 176 5.23 -25.23 12.68
N LYS A 177 6.16 -25.71 13.51
CA LYS A 177 7.09 -24.82 14.21
C LYS A 177 7.78 -23.90 13.22
N ARG A 178 7.96 -22.65 13.64
CA ARG A 178 8.74 -21.66 12.90
C ARG A 178 10.10 -22.27 12.59
N ASP A 179 10.59 -21.97 11.40
CA ASP A 179 11.92 -22.39 11.00
C ASP A 179 12.96 -21.56 11.77
N GLU A 180 13.35 -22.03 12.96
CA GLU A 180 14.31 -21.34 13.85
C GLU A 180 15.75 -21.42 13.34
N SER A 181 16.03 -22.30 12.38
CA SER A 181 17.34 -22.48 11.78
C SER A 181 17.29 -22.15 10.29
N GLN A 182 18.11 -21.19 9.83
CA GLN A 182 18.39 -20.83 8.42
C GLN A 182 17.63 -19.61 7.87
N GLY A 183 18.18 -18.44 8.19
CA GLY A 183 18.28 -17.29 7.27
C GLY A 183 19.76 -16.88 7.15
N PRO A 184 20.19 -16.26 6.04
CA PRO A 184 19.39 -15.89 4.89
C PRO A 184 19.04 -17.07 3.97
N ARG A 185 17.85 -17.04 3.35
CA ARG A 185 17.37 -18.11 2.45
C ARG A 185 16.85 -17.54 1.13
N ILE A 186 17.25 -18.14 0.02
CA ILE A 186 16.68 -17.84 -1.31
C ILE A 186 15.18 -18.15 -1.31
N VAL A 187 14.33 -17.25 -1.78
CA VAL A 187 12.87 -17.40 -1.67
C VAL A 187 12.35 -18.69 -2.32
N GLN A 188 12.86 -19.07 -3.50
CA GLN A 188 12.47 -20.31 -4.19
C GLN A 188 12.73 -21.58 -3.36
N ASN A 189 13.64 -21.53 -2.38
CA ASN A 189 13.90 -22.64 -1.47
C ASN A 189 12.75 -22.76 -0.45
N GLY A 190 11.67 -23.41 -0.89
CA GLY A 190 10.53 -23.71 -0.03
C GLY A 190 9.51 -22.59 0.13
N TYR A 191 9.68 -21.46 -0.56
CA TYR A 191 8.77 -20.31 -0.58
C TYR A 191 8.30 -19.96 0.84
N PRO A 192 9.19 -19.39 1.68
CA PRO A 192 8.83 -19.09 3.05
C PRO A 192 7.65 -18.11 3.10
N VAL A 193 6.69 -18.39 3.99
CA VAL A 193 5.45 -17.63 4.18
C VAL A 193 5.25 -17.27 5.64
N SER A 194 4.58 -16.14 5.88
CA SER A 194 3.88 -15.89 7.14
C SER A 194 2.50 -16.48 7.07
N SER A 195 2.24 -17.50 7.89
CA SER A 195 0.95 -18.18 7.97
C SER A 195 0.23 -17.83 9.25
N PHE A 196 -1.08 -17.57 9.15
CA PHE A 196 -1.97 -17.25 10.26
C PHE A 196 -3.16 -18.19 10.24
N LEU A 197 -3.37 -18.91 11.35
CA LEU A 197 -4.52 -19.79 11.58
C LEU A 197 -5.46 -19.13 12.58
N PHE A 198 -6.66 -18.79 12.10
CA PHE A 198 -7.75 -18.29 12.93
C PHE A 198 -8.74 -19.41 13.21
N ASP A 199 -9.09 -19.61 14.47
CA ASP A 199 -10.09 -20.57 14.90
C ASP A 199 -11.28 -19.82 15.53
N TYR A 200 -12.41 -19.86 14.84
CA TYR A 200 -13.66 -19.24 15.29
C TYR A 200 -14.46 -20.15 16.21
N GLY A 201 -13.99 -21.38 16.45
CA GLY A 201 -14.70 -22.39 17.20
C GLY A 201 -16.07 -22.67 16.57
N GLN A 202 -17.09 -22.80 17.42
CA GLN A 202 -18.46 -23.01 16.97
C GLN A 202 -19.15 -21.69 16.63
N ILE A 203 -19.62 -21.58 15.40
CA ILE A 203 -20.48 -20.50 14.95
C ILE A 203 -21.92 -21.00 14.76
N ASN A 204 -22.90 -20.14 14.98
CA ASN A 204 -24.33 -20.43 14.80
C ASN A 204 -25.05 -19.25 14.14
N GLN A 205 -26.20 -19.53 13.52
CA GLN A 205 -27.02 -18.50 12.86
C GLN A 205 -27.92 -17.78 13.88
N ASN A 206 -27.32 -16.98 14.75
CA ASN A 206 -28.01 -16.04 15.65
C ASN A 206 -27.73 -14.56 15.28
N ASN A 207 -27.54 -14.25 13.99
CA ASN A 207 -27.05 -12.95 13.50
C ASN A 207 -25.66 -12.54 14.04
N ASN A 208 -24.90 -13.48 14.59
CA ASN A 208 -23.52 -13.22 15.00
C ASN A 208 -22.62 -13.17 13.76
N ILE A 209 -21.93 -12.05 13.57
CA ILE A 209 -20.82 -11.92 12.64
C ILE A 209 -19.55 -12.12 13.46
N TYR A 210 -18.72 -13.06 13.03
CA TYR A 210 -17.41 -13.31 13.64
C TYR A 210 -16.36 -12.70 12.73
N SER A 211 -15.58 -11.77 13.25
CA SER A 211 -14.62 -10.99 12.45
C SER A 211 -13.25 -10.93 13.08
N SER A 212 -12.24 -10.88 12.23
CA SER A 212 -10.86 -10.62 12.60
C SER A 212 -10.15 -9.92 11.44
N PHE A 213 -8.95 -9.42 11.70
CA PHE A 213 -8.16 -8.74 10.68
C PHE A 213 -6.67 -9.01 10.84
N LEU A 214 -5.96 -8.80 9.73
CA LEU A 214 -4.52 -8.67 9.66
C LEU A 214 -4.17 -7.21 9.36
N VAL A 215 -3.10 -6.72 9.95
CA VAL A 215 -2.43 -5.47 9.58
C VAL A 215 -1.19 -5.83 8.79
N PHE A 216 -0.90 -5.12 7.72
CA PHE A 216 0.37 -5.21 7.00
C PHE A 216 0.88 -3.81 6.64
N PHE A 217 2.20 -3.61 6.70
CA PHE A 217 2.83 -2.35 6.29
C PHE A 217 4.30 -2.54 5.93
N HIS A 218 4.83 -1.62 5.14
CA HIS A 218 6.26 -1.56 4.81
C HIS A 218 6.91 -0.37 5.52
N ASP A 219 7.85 -0.64 6.42
CA ASP A 219 8.75 0.36 7.01
C ASP A 219 9.99 0.49 6.12
N GLU A 220 9.91 1.40 5.16
CA GLU A 220 10.97 1.65 4.18
C GLU A 220 12.22 2.28 4.82
N GLN A 221 12.10 2.87 6.03
CA GLN A 221 13.10 3.69 6.73
C GLN A 221 13.58 4.97 6.01
N LEU A 222 13.77 4.88 4.69
CA LEU A 222 14.08 5.93 3.72
C LEU A 222 13.19 5.71 2.51
N SER A 223 12.48 6.76 2.09
CA SER A 223 11.52 6.69 0.98
C SER A 223 12.10 7.25 -0.31
N MET A 224 12.88 8.34 -0.24
CA MET A 224 13.41 9.03 -1.42
C MET A 224 14.87 9.42 -1.23
N ASN A 225 15.66 9.32 -2.30
CA ASN A 225 16.98 9.92 -2.39
C ASN A 225 16.89 11.16 -3.28
N PHE A 226 16.73 12.34 -2.69
CA PHE A 226 16.65 13.60 -3.43
C PHE A 226 18.04 14.22 -3.58
N PHE A 227 18.74 13.94 -4.68
CA PHE A 227 20.08 14.46 -4.94
C PHE A 227 21.02 14.27 -3.73
N SER A 228 21.21 13.02 -3.30
CA SER A 228 22.01 12.63 -2.12
C SER A 228 21.46 13.09 -0.76
N ASN A 229 20.30 13.75 -0.72
CA ASN A 229 19.55 13.98 0.50
C ASN A 229 18.54 12.84 0.70
N TYR A 230 18.82 11.96 1.66
CA TYR A 230 17.94 10.84 1.99
C TYR A 230 16.78 11.28 2.88
N GLN A 231 15.56 11.13 2.38
CA GLN A 231 14.34 11.58 3.03
C GLN A 231 13.58 10.40 3.64
N ARG A 232 13.04 10.63 4.85
CA ARG A 232 12.27 9.64 5.59
C ARG A 232 10.78 9.78 5.30
N PRO A 233 10.00 8.68 5.33
CA PRO A 233 8.55 8.76 5.20
C PRO A 233 7.95 9.63 6.31
N TYR A 234 6.93 10.42 5.98
CA TYR A 234 6.39 11.43 6.90
C TYR A 234 5.84 10.83 8.20
N TRP A 235 5.32 9.60 8.18
CA TRP A 235 4.82 8.94 9.38
C TRP A 235 5.86 8.82 10.51
N THR A 236 7.17 8.85 10.19
CA THR A 236 8.26 8.82 11.18
C THR A 236 8.35 10.12 12.01
N LYS A 237 7.62 11.17 11.62
CA LYS A 237 7.41 12.39 12.43
C LYS A 237 6.31 12.22 13.48
N LEU A 238 5.40 11.27 13.25
CA LEU A 238 4.24 10.99 14.10
C LEU A 238 4.56 9.88 15.11
N TYR A 239 5.32 8.89 14.66
CA TYR A 239 5.66 7.69 15.43
C TYR A 239 7.16 7.45 15.44
N SER A 240 7.68 7.07 16.60
CA SER A 240 9.11 6.93 16.85
C SER A 240 9.72 5.70 16.19
N ASN A 241 8.91 4.66 15.92
CA ASN A 241 9.34 3.41 15.30
C ASN A 241 8.14 2.60 14.78
N ALA A 242 8.42 1.58 13.97
CA ALA A 242 7.44 0.66 13.39
C ALA A 242 6.56 -0.06 14.44
N GLN A 243 7.10 -0.38 15.62
CA GLN A 243 6.32 -1.05 16.67
C GLN A 243 5.24 -0.13 17.24
N GLN A 244 5.55 1.16 17.45
CA GLN A 244 4.56 2.15 17.88
C GLN A 244 3.48 2.34 16.81
N LEU A 245 3.85 2.41 15.53
CA LEU A 245 2.89 2.48 14.43
C LEU A 245 1.98 1.24 14.41
N LEU A 246 2.53 0.05 14.62
CA LEU A 246 1.75 -1.19 14.69
C LEU A 246 0.79 -1.20 15.90
N ASP A 247 1.23 -0.72 17.06
CA ASP A 247 0.36 -0.57 18.24
C ASP A 247 -0.82 0.36 17.95
N VAL A 248 -0.58 1.49 17.28
CA VAL A 248 -1.61 2.45 16.87
C VAL A 248 -2.54 1.88 15.81
N ALA A 249 -2.03 1.11 14.85
CA ALA A 249 -2.83 0.45 13.82
C ALA A 249 -3.88 -0.50 14.41
N PHE A 250 -3.52 -1.27 15.44
CA PHE A 250 -4.48 -2.12 16.15
C PHE A 250 -5.46 -1.34 17.01
N GLN A 251 -5.00 -0.29 17.71
CA GLN A 251 -5.86 0.53 18.58
C GLN A 251 -6.89 1.33 17.79
N SER A 252 -6.51 1.83 16.61
CA SER A 252 -7.32 2.74 15.79
C SER A 252 -8.07 2.03 14.67
N PHE A 253 -8.04 0.69 14.61
CA PHE A 253 -8.63 -0.08 13.51
C PHE A 253 -10.11 0.25 13.28
N ASN A 254 -10.89 0.34 14.36
CA ASN A 254 -12.33 0.65 14.24
C ASN A 254 -12.57 2.05 13.68
N ASP A 255 -11.83 3.04 14.18
CA ASP A 255 -11.94 4.42 13.72
C ASP A 255 -11.52 4.54 12.24
N ILE A 256 -10.42 3.88 11.85
CA ILE A 256 -9.95 3.85 10.46
C ILE A 256 -10.97 3.18 9.54
N ARG A 257 -11.58 2.08 9.98
CA ARG A 257 -12.63 1.39 9.22
C ARG A 257 -13.85 2.27 9.05
N GLU A 258 -14.30 2.95 10.10
CA GLU A 258 -15.46 3.85 10.04
C GLU A 258 -15.21 5.05 9.13
N GLU A 259 -14.02 5.65 9.21
CA GLU A 259 -13.59 6.72 8.29
C GLU A 259 -13.54 6.21 6.83
N ALA A 260 -13.04 5.00 6.59
CA ALA A 260 -13.05 4.38 5.26
C ALA A 260 -14.47 4.17 4.73
N ASP A 261 -15.37 3.64 5.56
CA ASP A 261 -16.77 3.41 5.20
C ASP A 261 -17.48 4.74 4.85
N GLU A 262 -17.27 5.80 5.65
CA GLU A 262 -17.85 7.13 5.41
C GLU A 262 -17.27 7.79 4.16
N TYR A 263 -15.94 7.77 4.03
CA TYR A 263 -15.25 8.38 2.89
C TYR A 263 -15.63 7.71 1.57
N ASP A 264 -15.62 6.38 1.52
CA ASP A 264 -16.02 5.62 0.34
C ASP A 264 -17.51 5.85 0.03
N LYS A 265 -18.39 5.92 1.04
CA LYS A 265 -19.80 6.26 0.83
C LYS A 265 -19.97 7.62 0.16
N ILE A 266 -19.33 8.67 0.68
CA ILE A 266 -19.44 10.03 0.14
C ILE A 266 -18.99 10.07 -1.33
N LEU A 267 -17.87 9.43 -1.64
CA LEU A 267 -17.31 9.43 -2.98
C LEU A 267 -18.14 8.57 -3.95
N ILE A 268 -18.56 7.38 -3.55
CA ILE A 268 -19.42 6.52 -4.38
C ILE A 268 -20.76 7.21 -4.65
N ASP A 269 -21.43 7.75 -3.63
CA ASP A 269 -22.69 8.46 -3.81
C ASP A 269 -22.51 9.66 -4.77
N ARG A 270 -21.38 10.40 -4.65
CA ARG A 270 -21.04 11.49 -5.58
C ARG A 270 -20.87 10.99 -7.01
N TYR A 271 -20.06 9.95 -7.23
CA TYR A 271 -19.74 9.49 -8.58
C TYR A 271 -20.94 8.80 -9.25
N THR A 272 -21.72 8.02 -8.50
CA THR A 272 -22.96 7.42 -9.01
C THR A 272 -23.97 8.49 -9.44
N ASN A 273 -24.09 9.60 -8.70
CA ASN A 273 -24.96 10.71 -9.09
C ASN A 273 -24.49 11.45 -10.36
N VAL A 274 -23.19 11.37 -10.70
CA VAL A 274 -22.65 11.98 -11.93
C VAL A 274 -22.96 11.11 -13.16
N ALA A 275 -22.68 9.80 -13.11
CA ALA A 275 -22.80 8.93 -14.29
C ALA A 275 -23.04 7.45 -13.97
N GLY A 276 -23.61 7.12 -12.80
CA GLY A 276 -23.99 5.77 -12.41
C GLY A 276 -22.84 4.90 -11.89
N ASP A 277 -23.16 3.65 -11.54
CA ASP A 277 -22.27 2.75 -10.79
C ASP A 277 -21.00 2.34 -11.56
N GLN A 278 -21.08 2.23 -12.89
CA GLN A 278 -19.92 1.94 -13.72
C GLN A 278 -18.89 3.07 -13.64
N TYR A 279 -19.36 4.32 -13.67
CA TYR A 279 -18.49 5.48 -13.50
C TYR A 279 -17.92 5.56 -12.08
N ALA A 280 -18.73 5.29 -11.05
CA ALA A 280 -18.26 5.22 -9.67
C ALA A 280 -17.14 4.19 -9.47
N THR A 281 -17.29 3.01 -10.09
CA THR A 281 -16.25 1.96 -10.05
C THR A 281 -14.98 2.41 -10.76
N LEU A 282 -15.11 3.00 -11.96
CA LEU A 282 -13.96 3.50 -12.72
C LEU A 282 -13.18 4.57 -11.95
N VAL A 283 -13.87 5.58 -11.41
CA VAL A 283 -13.21 6.66 -10.65
C VAL A 283 -12.63 6.14 -9.33
N SER A 284 -13.22 5.11 -8.73
CA SER A 284 -12.63 4.42 -7.57
C SER A 284 -11.29 3.74 -7.91
N LEU A 285 -11.18 3.12 -9.08
CA LEU A 285 -9.91 2.58 -9.56
C LEU A 285 -8.87 3.68 -9.81
N VAL A 286 -9.28 4.79 -10.43
CA VAL A 286 -8.41 5.97 -10.63
C VAL A 286 -7.92 6.52 -9.30
N HIS A 287 -8.79 6.63 -8.29
CA HIS A 287 -8.39 7.06 -6.95
C HIS A 287 -7.24 6.21 -6.44
N ARG A 288 -7.41 4.88 -6.45
CA ARG A 288 -6.39 3.93 -5.97
C ARG A 288 -5.09 4.03 -6.75
N GLN A 289 -5.16 4.19 -8.07
CA GLN A 289 -3.97 4.29 -8.92
C GLN A 289 -3.19 5.58 -8.63
N VAL A 290 -3.87 6.72 -8.53
CA VAL A 290 -3.23 8.01 -8.24
C VAL A 290 -2.63 8.01 -6.84
N THR A 291 -3.35 7.54 -5.83
CA THR A 291 -2.84 7.51 -4.46
C THR A 291 -1.73 6.48 -4.28
N GLY A 292 -1.84 5.32 -4.91
CA GLY A 292 -0.80 4.27 -4.88
C GLY A 292 0.49 4.67 -5.60
N ALA A 293 0.44 5.67 -6.47
CA ALA A 293 1.61 6.23 -7.13
C ALA A 293 2.40 7.20 -6.27
N CYS A 294 1.86 7.64 -5.13
CA CYS A 294 2.43 8.75 -4.39
C CYS A 294 3.08 8.30 -3.07
N VAL A 295 4.18 8.97 -2.70
CA VAL A 295 4.78 8.89 -1.37
C VAL A 295 4.87 10.26 -0.75
N THR A 296 4.75 10.34 0.58
CA THR A 296 4.89 11.59 1.34
C THR A 296 6.00 11.47 2.36
N VAL A 297 6.91 12.43 2.33
CA VAL A 297 8.16 12.42 3.08
C VAL A 297 8.31 13.69 3.91
N TRP A 298 9.18 13.62 4.91
CA TRP A 298 9.68 14.80 5.60
C TRP A 298 11.02 15.23 5.00
N ASN A 299 11.12 16.49 4.57
CA ASN A 299 12.37 17.10 4.14
C ASN A 299 13.03 17.82 5.34
N ASP A 300 14.09 17.23 5.88
CA ASP A 300 14.80 17.79 7.03
C ASP A 300 15.55 19.09 6.72
N ASP A 301 16.10 19.27 5.52
CA ASP A 301 16.83 20.49 5.16
C ASP A 301 15.90 21.71 5.12
N ARG A 302 14.64 21.49 4.74
CA ARG A 302 13.63 22.55 4.60
C ARG A 302 12.62 22.62 5.73
N GLN A 303 12.59 21.61 6.61
CA GLN A 303 11.58 21.46 7.65
C GLN A 303 10.16 21.53 7.08
N GLU A 304 9.94 20.88 5.93
CA GLU A 304 8.67 20.89 5.20
C GLU A 304 8.31 19.49 4.69
N VAL A 305 7.01 19.24 4.52
CA VAL A 305 6.48 17.98 3.98
C VAL A 305 6.48 18.04 2.46
N TRP A 306 7.10 17.06 1.84
CA TRP A 306 7.13 16.90 0.38
C TRP A 306 6.38 15.65 -0.04
N SER A 307 5.93 15.63 -1.28
CA SER A 307 5.33 14.45 -1.90
C SER A 307 5.98 14.19 -3.25
N TYR A 308 6.04 12.94 -3.65
CA TYR A 308 6.53 12.50 -4.96
C TYR A 308 5.51 11.57 -5.59
N MET A 309 5.46 11.55 -6.92
CA MET A 309 4.59 10.65 -7.68
C MET A 309 5.45 9.82 -8.63
N LYS A 310 5.33 8.50 -8.59
CA LYS A 310 5.98 7.61 -9.56
C LYS A 310 5.17 7.57 -10.84
N GLU A 311 5.84 7.74 -11.98
CA GLU A 311 5.33 7.39 -13.29
C GLU A 311 5.27 5.85 -13.46
N GLN A 312 4.35 5.26 -12.69
CA GLN A 312 4.06 3.83 -12.54
C GLN A 312 4.98 2.88 -13.30
N SER A 313 4.52 2.35 -14.44
CA SER A 313 5.25 1.39 -15.27
C SER A 313 5.30 1.78 -16.74
N SER A 314 5.35 3.08 -17.02
CA SER A 314 5.71 3.60 -18.35
C SER A 314 7.22 3.79 -18.50
N ASP A 315 7.92 4.28 -17.45
CA ASP A 315 9.40 4.26 -17.35
C ASP A 315 9.91 4.32 -15.90
N GLY A 316 9.02 4.53 -14.92
CA GLY A 316 9.38 4.52 -13.50
C GLY A 316 10.03 5.82 -13.01
N ASP A 317 9.80 6.93 -13.71
CA ASP A 317 10.34 8.25 -13.37
C ASP A 317 9.73 8.86 -12.10
N VAL A 318 10.52 9.71 -11.45
CA VAL A 318 10.13 10.46 -10.26
C VAL A 318 9.53 11.80 -10.64
N SER A 319 8.26 12.00 -10.29
CA SER A 319 7.52 13.25 -10.39
C SER A 319 7.49 13.83 -11.81
N THR A 320 7.21 13.00 -12.81
CA THR A 320 7.05 13.44 -14.19
C THR A 320 5.91 14.45 -14.31
N VAL A 321 6.20 15.63 -14.85
CA VAL A 321 5.30 16.80 -14.82
C VAL A 321 4.07 16.59 -15.71
N ASP A 322 4.23 16.03 -16.90
CA ASP A 322 3.16 15.66 -17.83
C ASP A 322 2.35 14.42 -17.38
N VAL A 323 2.77 13.73 -16.31
CA VAL A 323 1.98 12.72 -15.58
C VAL A 323 1.25 13.32 -14.40
N ILE A 324 1.87 14.26 -13.67
CA ILE A 324 1.19 15.00 -12.60
C ILE A 324 0.08 15.88 -13.17
N SER A 325 0.25 16.45 -14.35
CA SER A 325 -0.74 17.29 -15.03
C SER A 325 -2.11 16.61 -15.23
N PRO A 326 -2.21 15.41 -15.85
CA PRO A 326 -3.47 14.68 -15.97
C PRO A 326 -3.99 14.11 -14.64
N ALA A 327 -3.13 13.93 -13.62
CA ALA A 327 -3.57 13.58 -12.26
C ALA A 327 -4.10 14.79 -11.46
N ALA A 328 -3.77 16.02 -11.85
CA ALA A 328 -4.09 17.23 -11.10
C ALA A 328 -5.60 17.44 -10.82
N PRO A 329 -6.55 17.12 -11.72
CA PRO A 329 -7.97 17.26 -11.42
C PRO A 329 -8.41 16.48 -10.18
N PHE A 330 -7.80 15.31 -9.92
CA PHE A 330 -8.04 14.52 -8.71
C PHE A 330 -7.62 15.30 -7.46
N PHE A 331 -6.38 15.78 -7.41
CA PHE A 331 -5.87 16.51 -6.26
C PHE A 331 -6.54 17.87 -6.08
N LEU A 332 -6.79 18.63 -7.15
CA LEU A 332 -7.50 19.91 -7.09
C LEU A 332 -8.92 19.77 -6.54
N THR A 333 -9.52 18.58 -6.65
CA THR A 333 -10.86 18.29 -6.14
C THR A 333 -10.84 17.77 -4.71
N LEU A 334 -9.88 16.90 -4.36
CA LEU A 334 -9.90 16.16 -3.09
C LEU A 334 -8.85 16.63 -2.06
N GLY A 335 -7.76 17.22 -2.51
CA GLY A 335 -6.68 17.71 -1.64
C GLY A 335 -5.65 18.56 -2.39
N PRO A 336 -5.95 19.85 -2.68
CA PRO A 336 -5.06 20.74 -3.43
C PRO A 336 -3.68 20.91 -2.77
N GLU A 337 -3.63 20.77 -1.44
CA GLU A 337 -2.38 20.79 -0.67
C GLU A 337 -1.44 19.64 -1.02
N TYR A 338 -1.98 18.47 -1.39
CA TYR A 338 -1.16 17.36 -1.88
C TYR A 338 -0.48 17.70 -3.19
N LEU A 339 -1.22 18.33 -4.13
CA LEU A 339 -0.64 18.80 -5.40
C LEU A 339 0.44 19.85 -5.17
N ARG A 340 0.24 20.77 -4.20
CA ARG A 340 1.30 21.71 -3.80
C ARG A 340 2.58 20.98 -3.43
N ARG A 341 2.48 19.96 -2.57
CA ARG A 341 3.63 19.15 -2.12
C ARG A 341 4.32 18.40 -3.26
N LEU A 342 3.58 17.97 -4.29
CA LEU A 342 4.16 17.36 -5.51
C LEU A 342 5.00 18.35 -6.33
N MET A 343 4.68 19.65 -6.29
CA MET A 343 5.43 20.68 -7.03
C MET A 343 6.74 21.08 -6.36
N LEU A 344 6.86 20.93 -5.03
CA LEU A 344 8.01 21.44 -4.28
C LEU A 344 9.35 20.82 -4.71
N PRO A 345 9.48 19.49 -4.91
CA PRO A 345 10.74 18.90 -5.34
C PRO A 345 11.18 19.33 -6.75
N LEU A 346 10.22 19.54 -7.67
CA LEU A 346 10.48 20.04 -9.03
C LEU A 346 10.96 21.49 -9.02
N LEU A 347 10.28 22.35 -8.25
CA LEU A 347 10.68 23.73 -8.05
C LEU A 347 12.07 23.82 -7.41
N ALA A 348 12.35 22.99 -6.41
CA ALA A 348 13.65 22.90 -5.76
C ALA A 348 14.78 22.59 -6.76
N TYR A 349 14.59 21.59 -7.61
CA TYR A 349 15.60 21.22 -8.60
C TYR A 349 15.80 22.33 -9.64
N ALA A 350 14.71 22.83 -10.22
CA ALA A 350 14.75 23.91 -11.20
C ALA A 350 15.38 25.21 -10.66
N ASN A 351 15.22 25.48 -9.37
CA ASN A 351 15.77 26.65 -8.69
C ASN A 351 17.22 26.47 -8.22
N ASN A 352 17.91 25.40 -8.66
CA ASN A 352 19.30 25.12 -8.32
C ASN A 352 19.55 24.91 -6.82
N GLU A 353 18.61 24.28 -6.12
CA GLU A 353 18.73 23.98 -4.69
C GLU A 353 19.27 22.56 -4.41
N THR A 354 19.94 21.97 -5.40
CA THR A 354 20.56 20.64 -5.31
C THR A 354 22.04 20.75 -5.71
N TYR A 355 22.84 19.70 -5.48
CA TYR A 355 24.25 19.72 -5.92
C TYR A 355 24.39 19.63 -7.45
N VAL A 356 23.34 19.18 -8.16
CA VAL A 356 23.26 19.20 -9.62
C VAL A 356 22.62 20.51 -10.04
N ARG A 357 23.39 21.37 -10.72
CA ARG A 357 22.85 22.62 -11.23
C ARG A 357 21.93 22.34 -12.43
N TYR A 358 20.67 22.72 -12.32
CA TYR A 358 19.72 22.78 -13.44
C TYR A 358 19.97 24.00 -14.34
N THR A 359 20.36 23.76 -15.59
CA THR A 359 20.85 24.79 -16.52
C THR A 359 19.93 25.04 -17.72
N LEU A 360 18.85 24.27 -17.87
CA LEU A 360 17.89 24.47 -18.96
C LEU A 360 16.95 25.66 -18.63
N PRO A 361 16.52 26.43 -19.65
CA PRO A 361 15.67 27.61 -19.43
C PRO A 361 14.16 27.29 -19.28
N TRP A 362 13.77 26.02 -19.25
CA TRP A 362 12.37 25.55 -19.09
C TRP A 362 12.24 24.63 -17.87
N ALA A 363 11.06 24.12 -17.56
CA ALA A 363 10.85 23.24 -16.40
C ALA A 363 11.44 21.82 -16.59
N PRO A 364 11.93 21.16 -15.52
CA PRO A 364 12.27 19.73 -15.57
C PRO A 364 11.08 18.87 -15.95
N HIS A 365 11.32 17.83 -16.75
CA HIS A 365 10.37 16.76 -17.06
C HIS A 365 10.14 15.85 -15.86
N HIS A 366 11.20 15.28 -15.30
CA HIS A 366 11.19 14.45 -14.08
C HIS A 366 12.47 14.70 -13.24
N LEU A 367 12.58 13.99 -12.11
CA LEU A 367 13.67 14.15 -11.14
C LEU A 367 14.71 13.01 -11.15
N GLY A 368 14.42 11.90 -11.81
CA GLY A 368 15.28 10.73 -11.98
C GLY A 368 14.46 9.44 -11.99
N ASP A 369 15.11 8.31 -11.72
CA ASP A 369 14.48 6.99 -11.70
C ASP A 369 13.99 6.64 -10.28
N TRP A 370 12.76 6.17 -10.12
CA TRP A 370 12.19 5.95 -8.79
C TRP A 370 12.96 4.95 -7.92
N PRO A 371 13.29 5.25 -6.63
CA PRO A 371 13.03 6.47 -5.87
C PRO A 371 14.25 7.41 -5.74
N VAL A 372 15.11 7.43 -6.74
CA VAL A 372 16.36 8.20 -6.82
C VAL A 372 16.20 9.42 -7.72
N CYS A 373 16.31 10.60 -7.13
CA CYS A 373 16.41 11.85 -7.89
C CYS A 373 17.89 12.20 -8.11
N SER A 374 18.36 12.14 -9.34
CA SER A 374 19.77 12.42 -9.69
C SER A 374 19.97 12.87 -11.13
N ILE A 375 18.88 13.02 -11.90
CA ILE A 375 18.96 13.30 -13.33
C ILE A 375 19.73 14.59 -13.62
N LEU A 376 20.55 14.58 -14.67
CA LEU A 376 21.29 15.76 -15.12
C LEU A 376 20.48 16.53 -16.17
N PRO A 377 20.71 17.84 -16.34
CA PRO A 377 19.92 18.64 -17.29
C PRO A 377 20.02 18.14 -18.74
N GLN A 378 21.18 17.64 -19.16
CA GLN A 378 21.35 17.11 -20.52
C GLN A 378 20.64 15.77 -20.77
N ASP A 379 20.24 15.07 -19.70
CA ASP A 379 19.56 13.77 -19.78
C ASP A 379 18.04 13.91 -19.68
N GLN A 380 17.53 15.13 -19.50
CA GLN A 380 16.10 15.44 -19.46
C GLN A 380 15.44 15.17 -20.81
N GLU A 381 14.21 14.65 -20.78
CA GLU A 381 13.34 14.69 -21.95
C GLU A 381 13.04 16.14 -22.33
N GLN A 382 13.19 16.45 -23.62
CA GLN A 382 13.20 17.81 -24.13
C GLN A 382 11.77 18.26 -24.48
N MET A 383 10.98 18.56 -23.45
CA MET A 383 9.58 19.00 -23.57
C MET A 383 9.36 20.44 -23.06
N PRO A 384 10.10 21.45 -23.58
CA PRO A 384 10.16 22.79 -22.99
C PRO A 384 8.81 23.49 -22.85
N MET A 385 7.95 23.39 -23.88
CA MET A 385 6.64 24.05 -23.90
C MET A 385 5.64 23.34 -22.99
N GLU A 386 5.61 22.01 -23.03
CA GLU A 386 4.67 21.18 -22.28
C GLU A 386 4.97 21.27 -20.78
N GLU A 387 6.21 21.00 -20.35
CA GLU A 387 6.54 20.98 -18.91
C GLU A 387 6.43 22.35 -18.26
N THR A 388 6.89 23.39 -18.95
CA THR A 388 6.79 24.76 -18.42
C THR A 388 5.35 25.22 -18.36
N GLY A 389 4.57 24.93 -19.42
CA GLY A 389 3.14 25.22 -19.46
C GLY A 389 2.39 24.50 -18.33
N ASN A 390 2.65 23.19 -18.17
CA ASN A 390 2.07 22.37 -17.12
C ASN A 390 2.43 22.90 -15.73
N MET A 391 3.70 23.18 -15.43
CA MET A 391 4.10 23.76 -14.15
C MET A 391 3.38 25.08 -13.84
N LEU A 392 3.33 26.01 -14.80
CA LEU A 392 2.65 27.30 -14.60
C LEU A 392 1.15 27.14 -14.38
N ILE A 393 0.48 26.27 -15.16
CA ILE A 393 -0.95 25.98 -15.04
C ILE A 393 -1.24 25.32 -13.68
N LEU A 394 -0.44 24.33 -13.27
CA LEU A 394 -0.60 23.63 -12.01
C LEU A 394 -0.45 24.57 -10.83
N LEU A 395 0.60 25.38 -10.80
CA LEU A 395 0.82 26.37 -9.73
C LEU A 395 -0.30 27.40 -9.66
N ALA A 396 -0.77 27.89 -10.80
CA ALA A 396 -1.91 28.81 -10.85
C ALA A 396 -3.20 28.15 -10.35
N ALA A 397 -3.47 26.90 -10.72
CA ALA A 397 -4.64 26.15 -10.28
C ALA A 397 -4.61 25.87 -8.77
N ILE A 398 -3.44 25.54 -8.22
CA ILE A 398 -3.23 25.39 -6.77
C ILE A 398 -3.53 26.70 -6.06
N ALA A 399 -2.94 27.81 -6.53
CA ALA A 399 -3.19 29.14 -5.97
C ALA A 399 -4.69 29.49 -5.95
N GLN A 400 -5.41 29.22 -7.04
CA GLN A 400 -6.85 29.44 -7.12
C GLN A 400 -7.63 28.59 -6.11
N ARG A 401 -7.26 27.32 -5.93
CA ARG A 401 -7.91 26.43 -4.95
C ARG A 401 -7.57 26.75 -3.50
N GLN A 402 -6.44 27.40 -3.25
CA GLN A 402 -5.95 27.74 -1.91
C GLN A 402 -6.17 29.22 -1.54
N ASN A 403 -7.18 29.87 -2.12
CA ASN A 403 -7.51 31.29 -1.85
C ASN A 403 -6.31 32.23 -2.04
N GLN A 404 -5.51 32.01 -3.09
CA GLN A 404 -4.33 32.79 -3.45
C GLN A 404 -3.20 32.77 -2.41
N GLN A 405 -3.09 31.70 -1.62
CA GLN A 405 -1.94 31.47 -0.74
C GLN A 405 -0.71 31.03 -1.55
N ILE A 406 0.11 32.01 -1.95
CA ILE A 406 1.28 31.80 -2.83
C ILE A 406 2.62 32.15 -2.16
N ASP A 407 2.64 32.35 -0.85
CA ASP A 407 3.86 32.80 -0.15
C ASP A 407 5.02 31.82 -0.29
N TYR A 408 4.72 30.52 -0.41
CA TYR A 408 5.68 29.46 -0.69
C TYR A 408 6.37 29.61 -2.06
N LEU A 409 5.79 30.39 -2.99
CA LEU A 409 6.36 30.65 -4.31
C LEU A 409 7.34 31.82 -4.36
N ARG A 410 7.42 32.64 -3.31
CA ARG A 410 8.32 33.81 -3.29
C ARG A 410 9.78 33.47 -3.56
N PRO A 411 10.36 32.37 -3.00
CA PRO A 411 11.74 31.97 -3.30
C PRO A 411 11.95 31.61 -4.78
N TYR A 412 10.90 31.21 -5.49
CA TYR A 412 10.94 30.79 -6.89
C TYR A 412 10.53 31.90 -7.87
N ALA A 413 10.26 33.12 -7.41
CA ALA A 413 9.75 34.20 -8.27
C ALA A 413 10.64 34.49 -9.51
N PRO A 414 11.99 34.53 -9.40
CA PRO A 414 12.85 34.70 -10.58
C PRO A 414 12.73 33.55 -11.58
N LEU A 415 12.64 32.31 -11.10
CA LEU A 415 12.45 31.12 -11.92
C LEU A 415 11.11 31.19 -12.67
N LEU A 416 10.02 31.45 -11.95
CA LEU A 416 8.68 31.54 -12.54
C LEU A 416 8.57 32.69 -13.55
N GLN A 417 9.25 33.82 -13.29
CA GLN A 417 9.31 34.93 -14.23
C GLN A 417 10.08 34.55 -15.51
N SER A 418 11.16 33.77 -15.39
CA SER A 418 11.91 33.26 -16.55
C SER A 418 11.06 32.29 -17.38
N TRP A 419 10.27 31.44 -16.75
CA TRP A 419 9.38 30.50 -17.42
C TRP A 419 8.19 31.16 -18.14
N ALA A 420 7.78 32.35 -17.69
CA ALA A 420 6.66 33.09 -18.26
C ALA A 420 7.05 34.01 -19.45
N GLN A 421 8.34 34.20 -19.71
CA GLN A 421 8.88 34.98 -20.83
C GLN A 421 9.14 34.09 -22.03
#